data_AF-A0A9D6UK90-F1
#
_entry.id   AF-A0A9D6UK90-F1
#
_cell.length_a   1.000
_cell.length_b   1.000
_cell.length_c   1.000
_cell.angle_alpha   90.00
_cell.angle_beta   90.00
_cell.angle_gamma   90.00
#
_symmetry.space_group_name_H-M   'P 1'
#
loop_
_entity.id
_entity.type
_entity.pdbx_description
1 polymer ?
#
loop_
_entity_poly.entity_id
_entity_poly.type
_entity_poly.pdbx_seq_one_letter_code
_entity_poly.pdbx_strand_id
1 'polypeptide(L)' 'MPIISMFFGIVVSLYFIDNKKHKQPHIHVRYQDDEAVISIPINWK' A
#
# COMPACT_ATOMS: atom_id res chain seq x y z
N MET A 1 0.58 6.28 -5.72
CA MET A 1 -0.09 5.96 -4.44
C MET A 1 0.24 7.07 -3.47
N PRO A 2 -0.72 7.76 -2.85
CA PRO A 2 -0.42 8.75 -1.82
C PRO A 2 0.42 8.12 -0.69
N ILE A 3 1.45 8.85 -0.25
CA ILE A 3 2.23 8.50 0.94
C ILE A 3 1.37 8.86 2.14
N ILE A 4 1.11 7.86 2.99
CA ILE A 4 0.26 8.01 4.18
C ILE A 4 1.07 8.08 5.48
N SER A 5 2.34 7.64 5.45
CA SER A 5 3.25 7.73 6.59
C SER A 5 4.71 7.60 6.14
N MET A 6 5.62 8.17 6.93
CA MET A 6 7.06 8.09 6.71
C MET A 6 7.80 8.12 8.04
N PHE A 7 8.64 7.12 8.31
CA PHE A 7 9.42 7.00 9.55
C PHE A 7 10.65 6.12 9.36
N PHE A 8 11.78 6.44 10.02
CA PHE A 8 13.03 5.65 9.94
C PHE A 8 13.51 5.31 8.51
N GLY A 9 13.21 6.17 7.53
CA GLY A 9 13.52 5.91 6.11
C GLY A 9 12.55 4.95 5.40
N ILE A 10 11.51 4.49 6.10
CA ILE A 10 10.43 3.68 5.56
C ILE A 10 9.34 4.59 4.99
N VAL A 11 8.94 4.35 3.75
CA VAL A 11 7.86 5.08 3.08
C VAL A 11 6.65 4.15 2.95
N VAL A 12 5.52 4.54 3.53
CA VAL A 12 4.27 3.79 3.46
C VAL A 12 3.30 4.52 2.55
N SER A 13 2.83 3.84 1.51
CA SER A 13 1.86 4.39 0.56
C SER A 13 0.69 3.42 0.32
N LEU A 14 -0.49 3.99 0.10
CA LEU A 14 -1.74 3.24 -0.11
C LEU A 14 -2.40 3.74 -1.38
N TYR A 15 -2.87 2.83 -2.23
CA TYR A 15 -3.79 3.17 -3.31
C TYR A 15 -5.19 2.64 -2.98
N PHE A 16 -6.10 3.55 -2.65
CA PHE A 16 -7.47 3.22 -2.26
C PHE A 16 -8.51 3.49 -3.36
N ILE A 17 -8.08 3.99 -4.54
CA ILE A 17 -9.02 4.36 -5.60
C ILE A 17 -9.52 3.09 -6.32
N ASP A 18 -10.75 2.70 -6.00
CA ASP A 18 -11.52 1.69 -6.70
C ASP A 18 -12.08 2.28 -8.01
N ASN A 19 -11.26 2.21 -9.06
CA ASN A 19 -11.67 2.55 -10.42
C ASN A 19 -12.08 1.30 -11.20
N LYS A 20 -12.79 0.30 -10.63
CA LYS A 20 -13.34 -0.90 -11.33
C LYS A 20 -12.36 -1.69 -12.24
N LYS A 21 -11.05 -1.37 -12.22
CA LYS A 21 -10.04 -1.84 -13.18
C LYS A 21 -8.73 -2.27 -12.51
N HIS A 22 -8.58 -2.13 -11.20
CA HIS A 22 -7.36 -2.56 -10.51
C HIS A 22 -7.63 -3.41 -9.27
N LYS A 23 -6.66 -4.30 -9.02
CA LYS A 23 -6.61 -5.35 -8.02
C LYS A 23 -6.91 -4.81 -6.62
N GLN A 24 -7.36 -5.70 -5.74
CA GLN A 24 -7.67 -5.50 -4.31
C GLN A 24 -6.78 -4.44 -3.64
N PRO A 25 -7.32 -3.64 -2.69
CA PRO A 25 -6.56 -2.60 -2.00
C PRO A 25 -5.28 -3.20 -1.40
N HIS A 26 -4.17 -2.47 -1.49
CA HIS A 26 -2.87 -2.93 -1.02
C HIS A 26 -1.98 -1.77 -0.57
N ILE A 27 -1.10 -2.08 0.39
CA ILE A 27 -0.11 -1.17 0.97
C ILE A 27 1.24 -1.46 0.33
N HIS A 28 1.94 -0.41 -0.08
CA HIS A 28 3.36 -0.47 -0.44
C HIS A 28 4.19 0.07 0.72
N VAL A 29 5.19 -0.71 1.12
CA VAL A 29 6.22 -0.32 2.10
C VAL A 29 7.56 -0.38 1.40
N ARG A 30 8.30 0.73 1.41
CA ARG A 30 9.62 0.81 0.78
C ARG A 30 10.68 1.22 1.80
N TYR A 31 11.85 0.59 1.71
CA TYR A 31 13.04 0.95 2.45
C TYR A 31 14.25 0.73 1.56
N GLN A 32 14.97 1.79 1.23
CA GLN A 32 16.09 1.75 0.26
C GLN A 32 15.63 1.08 -1.05
N ASP A 33 16.28 -0.01 -1.44
CA ASP A 33 16.01 -0.76 -2.66
C ASP A 33 14.95 -1.86 -2.50
N ASP A 34 14.46 -2.08 -1.26
CA ASP A 34 13.47 -3.12 -0.95
C ASP A 34 12.04 -2.58 -0.98
N GLU A 35 11.12 -3.43 -1.49
CA GLU A 35 9.68 -3.17 -1.52
C GLU A 35 8.89 -4.39 -1.01
N ALA A 36 7.95 -4.13 -0.10
CA ALA A 36 6.93 -5.08 0.31
C ALA A 36 5.55 -4.58 -0.12
N VAL A 37 4.72 -5.49 -0.64
CA VAL A 37 3.34 -5.22 -1.07
C VAL A 37 2.38 -6.11 -0.28
N ILE A 38 1.50 -5.48 0.51
CA ILE A 38 0.59 -6.18 1.41
C ILE A 38 -0.84 -5.94 0.93
N SER A 39 -1.54 -7.00 0.53
CA SER A 39 -2.96 -6.90 0.20
C SER A 39 -3.80 -6.70 1.46
N ILE A 40 -4.72 -5.76 1.41
CA ILE A 40 -5.74 -5.57 2.45
C ILE A 40 -6.93 -6.46 2.05
N PRO A 41 -7.29 -7.47 2.85
CA PRO A 41 -8.46 -8.27 2.57
C PRO A 41 -9.71 -7.38 2.62
N ILE A 42 -10.58 -7.53 1.62
CA ILE A 42 -11.87 -6.83 1.57
C ILE A 42 -12.89 -7.48 2.54
N ASN A 43 -12.59 -8.72 2.98
CA ASN A 43 -13.50 -9.55 3.74
C ASN A 43 -13.08 -9.56 5.20
N TRP A 44 -13.44 -8.53 5.96
CA TRP A 44 -13.33 -8.53 7.42
C TRP A 44 -14.54 -9.28 7.99
N LYS A 45 -14.52 -10.61 7.91
CA LYS A 45 -15.39 -11.45 8.76
C LYS A 45 -14.65 -11.83 10.03
#